data_AF-A0A534XYT3-F1
#
_entry.id   AF-A0A534XYT3-F1
#
_cell.length_a   1.000
_cell.length_b   1.000
_cell.length_c   1.000
_cell.angle_alpha   90.00
_cell.angle_beta   90.00
_cell.angle_gamma   90.00
#
_symmetry.space_group_name_H-M   'P 1'
#
loop_
_entity.id
_entity.type
_entity.pdbx_description
1 polymer ?
#
loop_
_entity_poly.entity_id
_entity_poly.type
_entity_poly.pdbx_seq_one_letter_code
_entity_poly.pdbx_strand_id
1 'polypeptide(L)'
;MSTLEEILRTEAELEDLARELAHEQDVERIQDIARRIQEGANQILEMGRSLDRSLAAARRCGTRSRFTRAEREQVARATGVALEALFLENVERWVARMPRVSAAIIERLAMTSIAESARKEARRKQALAIVKELEAIPDPLPETKAAIEEFKREYFVP
;
A
#
# COMPACT_ATOMS: atom_id res chain seq x y z
N MET A 1 20.60 18.04 22.80
CA MET A 1 19.61 16.95 22.83
C MET A 1 18.37 17.56 23.46
N SER A 2 17.37 17.94 22.67
CA SER A 2 16.07 18.30 23.25
C SER A 2 15.42 16.99 23.66
N THR A 3 15.46 16.69 24.95
CA THR A 3 15.00 15.43 25.50
C THR A 3 13.50 15.48 25.69
N LEU A 4 12.85 14.32 25.61
CA LEU A 4 11.43 14.11 25.98
C LEU A 4 11.01 14.91 27.23
N GLU A 5 11.93 15.11 28.16
CA GLU A 5 11.78 15.93 29.38
C GLU A 5 11.43 17.40 29.12
N GLU A 6 11.98 18.03 28.08
CA GLU A 6 11.65 19.41 27.72
C GLU A 6 10.23 19.51 27.18
N ILE A 7 9.79 18.53 26.37
CA ILE A 7 8.40 18.46 25.88
C ILE A 7 7.44 18.28 27.04
N LEU A 8 7.72 17.35 27.96
CA LEU A 8 6.87 17.11 29.14
C LEU A 8 6.80 18.33 30.06
N ARG A 9 7.91 19.07 30.18
CA ARG A 9 7.93 20.32 30.95
C ARG A 9 7.06 21.40 30.30
N THR A 10 7.19 21.61 28.98
CA THR A 10 6.35 22.57 28.26
C THR A 10 4.87 22.16 28.30
N GLU A 11 4.55 20.87 28.23
CA GLU A 11 3.19 20.35 28.36
C GLU A 11 2.59 20.67 29.74
N ALA A 12 3.35 20.47 30.83
CA ALA A 12 2.91 20.82 32.18
C ALA A 12 2.66 22.34 32.34
N GLU A 13 3.56 23.17 31.79
CA GLU A 13 3.40 24.64 31.80
C GLU A 13 2.16 25.08 31.01
N LEU A 14 1.82 24.39 29.91
CA LEU A 14 0.60 24.64 29.14
C LEU A 14 -0.66 24.16 29.85
N GLU A 15 -0.60 23.05 30.58
CA GLU A 15 -1.73 22.54 31.36
C GLU A 15 -2.11 23.53 32.48
N ASP A 16 -1.10 24.12 33.14
CA ASP A 16 -1.32 25.13 34.16
C ASP A 16 -1.94 26.41 33.56
N LEU A 17 -1.48 26.85 32.39
CA LEU A 17 -2.09 27.97 31.66
C LEU A 17 -3.53 27.67 31.21
N ALA A 18 -3.82 26.45 30.78
CA ALA A 18 -5.17 26.03 30.42
C ALA A 18 -6.11 25.99 31.64
N ARG A 19 -5.58 25.61 32.80
CA ARG A 19 -6.31 25.65 34.08
C ARG A 19 -6.58 27.09 34.52
N GLU A 20 -5.63 28.00 34.34
CA GLU A 20 -5.78 29.44 34.59
C GLU A 20 -6.85 30.04 33.66
N LEU A 21 -6.80 29.72 32.36
CA LEU A 21 -7.78 30.16 31.37
C LEU A 21 -9.22 29.75 31.72
N ALA A 22 -9.41 28.54 32.28
CA ALA A 22 -10.72 28.03 32.65
C ALA A 22 -11.41 28.83 33.78
N HIS A 23 -10.65 29.61 34.55
CA HIS A 23 -11.15 30.40 35.68
C HIS A 23 -11.09 31.91 35.44
N GLU A 24 -10.47 32.35 34.33
CA GLU A 24 -10.32 33.76 33.99
C GLU A 24 -11.59 34.30 33.30
N GLN A 25 -11.98 35.53 33.64
CA GLN A 25 -13.17 36.20 33.09
C GLN A 25 -12.82 37.48 32.33
N ASP A 26 -11.58 37.98 32.49
CA ASP A 26 -11.07 39.12 31.74
C ASP A 26 -10.74 38.73 30.30
N VAL A 27 -11.42 39.35 29.34
CA VAL A 27 -11.30 39.07 27.91
C VAL A 27 -9.90 39.34 27.37
N GLU A 28 -9.21 40.38 27.85
CA GLU A 28 -7.85 40.69 27.37
C GLU A 28 -6.86 39.62 27.86
N ARG A 29 -7.00 39.21 29.13
CA ARG A 29 -6.18 38.13 29.69
C ARG A 29 -6.47 36.77 29.06
N ILE A 30 -7.73 36.47 28.78
CA ILE A 30 -8.13 35.24 28.07
C ILE A 30 -7.42 35.16 26.71
N GLN A 31 -7.38 36.26 25.95
CA GLN A 31 -6.68 36.30 24.66
C GLN A 31 -5.17 36.12 24.81
N ASP A 32 -4.57 36.75 25.82
CA ASP A 32 -3.14 36.61 26.10
C ASP A 32 -2.74 35.19 26.50
N ILE A 33 -3.52 34.56 27.38
CA ILE A 33 -3.29 33.16 27.80
C ILE A 33 -3.50 32.21 26.62
N ALA A 34 -4.57 32.40 25.83
CA ALA A 34 -4.83 31.58 24.65
C ALA A 34 -3.69 31.66 23.61
N ARG A 35 -3.13 32.87 23.39
CA ARG A 35 -1.96 33.07 22.53
C ARG A 35 -0.73 32.30 23.05
N ARG A 36 -0.44 32.39 24.35
CA ARG A 36 0.68 31.67 24.97
C ARG A 36 0.51 30.15 24.88
N ILE A 37 -0.72 29.65 25.02
CA ILE A 37 -1.02 28.23 24.83
C ILE A 37 -0.76 27.81 23.39
N GLN A 38 -1.21 28.61 22.42
CA GLN A 38 -0.98 28.34 21.00
C GLN A 38 0.51 28.34 20.65
N GLU A 39 1.28 29.28 21.17
CA GLU A 39 2.74 29.36 20.98
C GLU A 39 3.45 28.15 21.57
N GLY A 40 3.13 27.75 22.81
CA GLY A 40 3.72 26.57 23.43
C GLY A 40 3.32 25.26 22.72
N ALA A 41 2.09 25.14 22.24
CA ALA A 41 1.65 23.97 21.46
C ALA A 41 2.43 23.86 20.14
N ASN A 42 2.70 24.99 19.47
CA ASN A 42 3.54 25.02 18.29
C ASN A 42 5.00 24.62 18.60
N GLN A 43 5.55 25.05 19.74
CA GLN A 43 6.88 24.64 20.18
C GLN A 43 6.95 23.13 20.44
N ILE A 44 5.94 22.54 21.11
CA ILE A 44 5.85 21.09 21.31
C ILE A 44 5.82 20.34 19.96
N LEU A 45 5.05 20.83 18.99
CA LEU A 45 5.00 20.24 17.65
C LEU A 45 6.35 20.32 16.91
N GLU A 46 7.07 21.42 17.03
CA GLU A 46 8.41 21.57 16.44
C GLU A 46 9.43 20.64 17.11
N MET A 47 9.41 20.55 18.44
CA MET A 47 10.25 19.62 19.21
C MET A 47 9.92 18.18 18.85
N GLY A 48 8.64 17.81 18.77
CA GLY A 48 8.17 16.49 18.33
C GLY A 48 8.65 16.16 16.90
N ARG A 49 8.53 17.08 15.95
CA ARG A 49 9.07 16.92 14.58
C ARG A 49 10.60 16.81 14.56
N SER A 50 11.29 17.47 15.48
CA SER A 50 12.76 17.37 15.59
C SER A 50 13.18 16.02 16.17
N LEU A 51 12.42 15.48 17.14
CA LEU A 51 12.59 14.15 17.69
C LEU A 51 12.28 13.09 16.65
N ASP A 52 11.18 13.23 15.91
CA ASP A 52 10.83 12.33 14.81
C ASP A 52 11.91 12.32 13.73
N ARG A 53 12.45 13.47 13.34
CA ARG A 53 13.57 13.55 12.38
C ARG A 53 14.84 12.92 12.94
N SER A 54 15.14 13.13 14.22
CA SER A 54 16.33 12.57 14.88
C SER A 54 16.21 11.05 15.06
N LEU A 55 15.03 10.55 15.40
CA LEU A 55 14.71 9.14 15.49
C LEU A 55 14.62 8.49 14.11
N ALA A 56 14.13 9.20 13.08
CA ALA A 56 14.15 8.74 11.70
C ALA A 56 15.58 8.70 11.13
N ALA A 57 16.49 9.59 11.57
CA ALA A 57 17.89 9.52 11.22
C ALA A 57 18.63 8.38 11.99
N ALA A 58 18.27 8.15 13.26
CA ALA A 58 18.82 7.07 14.08
C ALA A 58 18.29 5.69 13.67
N ARG A 59 17.05 5.64 13.17
CA ARG A 59 16.47 4.46 12.57
C ARG A 59 16.78 4.47 11.07
N ARG A 60 17.78 3.69 10.65
CA ARG A 60 17.85 3.15 9.27
C ARG A 60 16.66 2.20 9.00
N CYS A 61 15.45 2.58 9.36
CA CYS A 61 14.25 1.77 9.27
C CYS A 61 13.61 2.01 7.90
N GLY A 62 13.80 1.02 7.03
CA GLY A 62 12.87 0.57 6.02
C GLY A 62 12.18 1.58 5.11
N THR A 63 12.33 1.35 3.80
CA THR A 63 11.52 2.05 2.79
C THR A 63 10.07 1.56 2.88
N ARG A 64 9.14 2.48 3.17
CA ARG A 64 7.71 2.22 2.98
C ARG A 64 7.37 2.42 1.51
N SER A 65 7.19 1.33 0.77
CA SER A 65 6.80 1.39 -0.63
C SER A 65 5.30 1.14 -0.75
N ARG A 66 4.59 2.09 -1.37
CA ARG A 66 3.20 1.88 -1.81
C ARG A 66 3.24 1.23 -3.18
N PHE A 67 2.47 0.16 -3.35
CA PHE A 67 2.35 -0.51 -4.64
C PHE A 67 1.30 0.16 -5.51
N THR A 68 1.55 0.19 -6.80
CA THR A 68 0.57 0.52 -7.82
C THR A 68 -0.57 -0.51 -7.82
N ARG A 69 -1.71 -0.16 -8.44
CA ARG A 69 -2.85 -1.09 -8.56
C ARG A 69 -2.46 -2.40 -9.27
N ALA A 70 -1.66 -2.31 -10.34
CA ALA A 70 -1.22 -3.46 -11.11
C ALA A 70 -0.36 -4.43 -10.28
N GLU A 71 0.57 -3.90 -9.47
CA GLU A 71 1.42 -4.70 -8.58
C GLU A 71 0.58 -5.38 -7.48
N ARG A 72 -0.40 -4.69 -6.91
CA ARG A 72 -1.32 -5.27 -5.91
C ARG A 72 -2.13 -6.43 -6.47
N GLU A 73 -2.68 -6.27 -7.67
CA GLU A 73 -3.43 -7.32 -8.36
C GLU A 73 -2.54 -8.52 -8.71
N GLN A 74 -1.28 -8.27 -9.10
CA GLN A 74 -0.32 -9.34 -9.38
C GLN A 74 0.03 -10.14 -8.12
N VAL A 75 0.30 -9.47 -7.00
CA VAL A 75 0.59 -10.16 -5.74
C VAL A 75 -0.62 -10.95 -5.27
N ALA A 76 -1.81 -10.35 -5.30
CA ALA A 76 -3.04 -11.05 -4.93
C ALA A 76 -3.29 -12.30 -5.78
N ARG A 77 -3.03 -12.24 -7.10
CA ARG A 77 -3.12 -13.43 -7.98
C ARG A 77 -2.09 -14.52 -7.63
N ALA A 78 -0.89 -14.13 -7.21
CA ALA A 78 0.20 -15.07 -6.93
C ALA A 78 0.14 -15.69 -5.53
N THR A 79 -0.33 -14.94 -4.53
CA THR A 79 -0.30 -15.35 -3.11
C THR A 79 -1.68 -15.51 -2.49
N GLY A 80 -2.75 -15.04 -3.14
CA GLY A 80 -4.10 -14.99 -2.59
C GLY A 80 -4.32 -13.87 -1.57
N VAL A 81 -3.31 -13.03 -1.31
CA VAL A 81 -3.36 -11.99 -0.26
C VAL A 81 -3.43 -10.60 -0.90
N ALA A 82 -4.45 -9.82 -0.52
CA ALA A 82 -4.56 -8.41 -0.90
C ALA A 82 -3.60 -7.56 -0.04
N LEU A 83 -2.62 -6.92 -0.69
CA LEU A 83 -1.62 -6.06 -0.05
C LEU A 83 -1.89 -4.60 -0.42
N GLU A 84 -1.96 -3.70 0.57
CA GLU A 84 -2.05 -2.25 0.33
C GLU A 84 -0.70 -1.54 0.37
N ALA A 85 0.16 -1.91 1.33
CA ALA A 85 1.50 -1.38 1.47
C ALA A 85 2.40 -2.42 2.13
N LEU A 86 3.70 -2.35 1.84
CA LEU A 86 4.71 -3.21 2.45
C LEU A 86 5.74 -2.34 3.16
N PHE A 87 5.98 -2.67 4.42
CA PHE A 87 6.98 -2.02 5.24
C PHE A 87 8.12 -3.01 5.46
N LEU A 88 9.30 -2.74 4.89
CA LEU A 88 10.45 -3.61 5.01
C LEU A 88 11.48 -2.98 5.93
N GLU A 89 11.48 -3.38 7.19
CA GLU A 89 12.61 -3.08 8.07
C GLU A 89 13.81 -3.97 7.76
N ASN A 90 15.02 -3.41 7.85
CA ASN A 90 16.26 -4.15 7.70
C ASN A 90 16.36 -4.93 6.38
N VAL A 91 16.07 -4.27 5.25
CA VAL A 91 16.12 -4.87 3.89
C VAL A 91 17.39 -5.68 3.68
N GLU A 92 18.54 -5.21 4.15
CA GLU A 92 19.82 -5.91 4.07
C GLU A 92 19.80 -7.31 4.72
N ARG A 93 19.14 -7.47 5.87
CA ARG A 93 18.97 -8.78 6.53
C ARG A 93 18.06 -9.70 5.73
N TRP A 94 17.04 -9.15 5.07
CA TRP A 94 16.16 -9.93 4.21
C TRP A 94 16.86 -10.36 2.93
N VAL A 95 17.55 -9.45 2.25
CA VAL A 95 18.34 -9.72 1.05
C VAL A 95 19.42 -10.77 1.33
N ALA A 96 20.07 -10.72 2.49
CA ALA A 96 21.04 -11.74 2.90
C ALA A 96 20.44 -13.13 3.11
N ARG A 97 19.14 -13.22 3.45
CA ARG A 97 18.40 -14.49 3.66
C ARG A 97 17.66 -14.97 2.42
N MET A 98 17.48 -14.12 1.41
CA MET A 98 16.84 -14.53 0.17
C MET A 98 17.74 -15.50 -0.60
N PRO A 99 17.18 -16.58 -1.17
CA PRO A 99 17.93 -17.43 -2.07
C PRO A 99 18.50 -16.60 -3.20
N ARG A 100 19.83 -16.67 -3.42
CA ARG A 100 20.45 -16.04 -4.58
C ARG A 100 20.03 -16.83 -5.81
N VAL A 101 18.99 -16.37 -6.49
CA VAL A 101 18.57 -16.91 -7.77
C VAL A 101 19.57 -16.43 -8.81
N SER A 102 20.21 -17.35 -9.53
CA SER A 102 21.16 -16.98 -10.59
C SER A 102 20.41 -16.32 -11.77
N ALA A 103 21.09 -15.43 -12.49
CA ALA A 103 20.51 -14.78 -13.67
C ALA A 103 19.93 -15.80 -14.68
N ALA A 104 20.62 -16.93 -14.88
CA ALA A 104 20.14 -18.02 -15.73
C ALA A 104 18.81 -18.64 -15.25
N ILE A 105 18.57 -18.73 -13.94
CA ILE A 105 17.28 -19.21 -13.42
C ILE A 105 16.19 -18.16 -13.65
N ILE A 106 16.50 -16.87 -13.46
CA ILE A 106 15.56 -15.77 -13.72
C ILE A 106 15.16 -15.77 -15.20
N GLU A 107 16.13 -15.85 -16.11
CA GLU A 107 15.89 -15.93 -17.55
C GLU A 107 15.06 -17.15 -17.93
N ARG A 108 15.38 -18.33 -17.37
CA ARG A 108 14.60 -19.54 -17.60
C ARG A 108 13.15 -19.40 -17.13
N LEU A 109 12.93 -18.81 -15.96
CA LEU A 109 11.58 -18.56 -15.44
C LEU A 109 10.82 -17.55 -16.30
N ALA A 110 11.48 -16.48 -16.74
CA ALA A 110 10.90 -15.49 -17.65
C ALA A 110 10.52 -16.12 -19.00
N MET A 111 11.39 -16.94 -19.59
CA MET A 111 11.10 -17.68 -20.83
C MET A 111 9.95 -18.67 -20.64
N THR A 112 9.89 -19.35 -19.50
CA THR A 112 8.78 -20.26 -19.17
C THR A 112 7.46 -19.50 -19.09
N SER A 113 7.43 -18.36 -18.39
CA SER A 113 6.25 -17.51 -18.26
C SER A 113 5.78 -16.93 -19.60
N ILE A 114 6.71 -16.52 -20.47
CA ILE A 114 6.39 -16.07 -21.84
C ILE A 114 5.81 -17.22 -22.66
N ALA A 115 6.41 -18.42 -22.58
CA ALA A 115 5.91 -19.60 -23.28
C ALA A 115 4.50 -20.00 -22.80
N GLU A 116 4.24 -19.95 -21.50
CA GLU A 116 2.92 -20.21 -20.91
C GLU A 116 1.89 -19.16 -21.34
N SER A 117 2.26 -17.88 -21.34
CA SER A 117 1.42 -16.78 -21.81
C SER A 117 1.07 -16.96 -23.29
N ALA A 118 2.06 -17.25 -24.14
CA ALA A 118 1.86 -17.51 -25.55
C ALA A 118 0.96 -18.73 -25.79
N ARG A 119 1.14 -19.80 -25.01
CA ARG A 119 0.30 -21.01 -25.07
C ARG A 119 -1.14 -20.71 -24.65
N LYS A 120 -1.34 -19.91 -23.60
CA LYS A 120 -2.68 -19.48 -23.15
C LYS A 120 -3.38 -18.64 -24.21
N GLU A 121 -2.65 -17.71 -24.84
CA GLU A 121 -3.19 -16.89 -25.93
C GLU A 121 -3.53 -17.73 -27.16
N ALA A 122 -2.67 -18.68 -27.55
CA ALA A 122 -2.94 -19.60 -28.65
C ALA A 122 -4.18 -20.46 -28.39
N ARG A 123 -4.35 -21.00 -27.18
CA ARG A 123 -5.56 -21.72 -26.78
C ARG A 123 -6.80 -20.83 -26.84
N ARG A 124 -6.69 -19.57 -26.38
CA ARG A 124 -7.80 -18.61 -26.48
C ARG A 124 -8.18 -18.36 -27.94
N LYS A 125 -7.20 -18.16 -28.84
CA LYS A 125 -7.45 -17.99 -30.28
C LYS A 125 -8.13 -19.22 -30.91
N GLN A 126 -7.69 -20.42 -30.57
CA GLN A 126 -8.31 -21.67 -31.04
C GLN A 126 -9.75 -21.81 -30.54
N ALA A 127 -9.98 -21.52 -29.25
CA ALA A 127 -11.29 -21.56 -28.67
C ALA A 127 -12.26 -20.55 -29.31
N LEU A 128 -11.79 -19.34 -29.61
CA LEU A 128 -12.56 -18.33 -30.35
C LEU A 128 -12.95 -18.80 -31.75
N ALA A 129 -12.04 -19.48 -32.45
CA ALA A 129 -12.33 -20.04 -33.77
C ALA A 129 -13.44 -21.10 -33.70
N ILE A 130 -13.37 -22.00 -32.71
CA ILE A 130 -14.40 -23.04 -32.49
C ILE A 130 -15.76 -22.40 -32.16
N VAL A 131 -15.80 -21.41 -31.25
CA VAL A 131 -17.05 -20.70 -30.93
C VAL A 131 -17.65 -20.07 -32.18
N LYS A 132 -16.83 -19.44 -33.01
CA LYS A 132 -17.28 -18.82 -34.27
C LYS A 132 -17.84 -19.86 -35.26
N GLU A 133 -17.25 -21.04 -35.33
CA GLU A 133 -17.76 -22.15 -36.14
C GLU A 133 -19.10 -22.70 -35.60
N LEU A 134 -19.24 -22.81 -34.28
CA LEU A 134 -20.48 -23.25 -33.63
C LEU A 134 -21.62 -22.23 -33.77
N GLU A 135 -21.32 -20.93 -33.74
CA GLU A 135 -22.27 -19.84 -34.00
C GLU A 135 -22.72 -19.76 -35.47
N ALA A 136 -21.91 -20.27 -36.39
CA ALA A 136 -22.23 -20.28 -37.82
C ALA A 136 -23.24 -21.39 -38.20
N ILE A 137 -23.55 -22.31 -37.28
CA ILE A 137 -24.56 -23.36 -37.49
C ILE A 137 -25.96 -22.72 -37.47
N PRO A 138 -26.78 -22.89 -38.53
CA PRO A 138 -28.17 -22.44 -38.50
C PRO A 138 -29.00 -23.29 -37.54
N ASP A 139 -29.63 -22.63 -36.57
CA ASP A 139 -30.44 -23.18 -35.48
C ASP A 139 -29.79 -24.29 -34.64
N PRO A 140 -28.76 -23.96 -33.83
CA PRO A 140 -28.10 -24.92 -32.97
C PRO A 140 -29.03 -25.35 -31.81
N LEU A 141 -28.83 -26.59 -31.37
CA LEU A 141 -29.55 -27.17 -30.22
C LEU A 141 -29.45 -26.25 -28.99
N PRO A 142 -30.47 -26.22 -28.11
CA PRO A 142 -30.48 -25.37 -26.92
C PRO A 142 -29.26 -25.58 -26.00
N GLU A 143 -28.78 -26.83 -25.91
CA GLU A 143 -27.58 -27.20 -25.16
C GLU A 143 -26.31 -26.57 -25.74
N THR A 144 -26.19 -26.52 -27.07
CA THR A 144 -25.07 -25.88 -27.77
C THR A 144 -25.10 -24.36 -27.57
N LYS A 145 -26.29 -23.74 -27.59
CA LYS A 145 -26.46 -22.30 -27.27
C LYS A 145 -26.03 -21.98 -25.84
N ALA A 146 -26.41 -22.82 -24.87
CA ALA A 146 -26.01 -22.67 -23.48
C ALA A 146 -24.49 -22.83 -23.29
N ALA A 147 -23.88 -23.83 -23.95
CA ALA A 147 -22.44 -24.06 -23.88
C ALA A 147 -21.62 -22.90 -24.47
N ILE A 148 -22.08 -22.30 -25.58
CA ILE A 148 -21.43 -21.12 -26.18
C ILE A 148 -21.45 -19.93 -25.21
N GLU A 149 -22.58 -19.67 -24.55
CA GLU A 149 -22.73 -18.55 -23.62
C GLU A 149 -21.93 -18.74 -22.32
N GLU A 150 -21.88 -19.97 -21.79
CA GLU A 150 -21.01 -20.31 -20.65
C GLU A 150 -19.53 -20.14 -21.01
N PHE A 151 -19.13 -20.62 -22.20
CA PHE A 151 -17.77 -20.46 -22.70
C PHE A 151 -17.38 -18.99 -22.88
N LYS A 152 -18.31 -18.14 -23.35
CA LYS A 152 -18.10 -16.69 -23.44
C LYS A 152 -17.87 -16.07 -22.06
N ARG A 153 -18.62 -16.48 -21.03
CA ARG A 153 -18.43 -15.95 -19.67
C ARG A 153 -17.07 -16.31 -19.09
N GLU A 154 -16.60 -17.53 -19.30
CA GLU A 154 -15.34 -18.00 -18.72
C GLU A 154 -14.09 -17.42 -19.41
N TYR A 155 -14.17 -17.12 -20.71
CA TYR A 155 -13.01 -16.68 -21.51
C TYR A 155 -13.03 -15.20 -21.95
N PHE A 156 -14.12 -14.45 -21.73
CA PHE A 156 -14.24 -13.05 -22.15
C PHE A 156 -14.49 -12.03 -21.03
N VAL A 157 -14.72 -12.46 -19.78
CA VAL A 157 -14.80 -11.52 -18.64
C VAL A 157 -13.38 -11.21 -18.12
N PRO A 158 -13.00 -9.94 -17.93
CA PRO A 158 -11.67 -9.53 -17.47
C PRO A 158 -11.36 -9.94 -16.03
#